data_AF-A0A8C2FFP6-F1
#
_entry.id   AF-A0A8C2FFP6-F1
#
_cell.length_a   1.000
_cell.length_b   1.000
_cell.length_c   1.000
_cell.angle_alpha   90.00
_cell.angle_beta   90.00
_cell.angle_gamma   90.00
#
_symmetry.space_group_name_H-M   'P 1'
#
loop_
_entity.id
_entity.type
_entity.pdbx_description
1 polymer ?
#
loop_
_entity_poly.entity_id
_entity_poly.type
_entity_poly.pdbx_seq_one_letter_code
_entity_poly.pdbx_strand_id
1 'polypeptide(L)' 'MTLCSLQVLLMGKSGSGKTSMRSIIFANYIARDTRRLGATIDVEHSHVRFLGNLVLNLWDCGGDTFLFSSLTV' A
#
# COMPACT_ATOMS: atom_id res chain seq x y z
N MET A 1 3.89 -21.87 19.70
CA MET A 1 3.18 -20.64 19.28
C MET A 1 3.21 -20.60 17.76
N THR A 2 2.10 -20.87 17.11
CA THR A 2 2.01 -20.83 15.64
C THR A 2 1.96 -19.37 15.19
N LEU A 3 2.77 -19.03 14.18
CA LEU A 3 2.71 -17.73 13.53
C LEU A 3 1.48 -17.72 12.61
N CYS A 4 0.51 -16.85 12.88
CA CYS A 4 -0.65 -16.66 12.02
C CYS A 4 -0.28 -15.71 10.88
N SER A 5 -0.78 -15.97 9.68
CA SER A 5 -0.56 -15.12 8.50
C SER A 5 -1.90 -14.64 7.98
N LEU A 6 -2.04 -13.32 7.82
CA LEU A 6 -3.24 -12.68 7.27
C LEU A 6 -2.86 -11.88 6.03
N GLN A 7 -3.60 -12.08 4.95
CA GLN A 7 -3.48 -11.27 3.74
C GLN A 7 -4.48 -10.12 3.78
N VAL A 8 -3.99 -8.91 3.52
CA VAL A 8 -4.80 -7.68 3.56
C VAL A 8 -4.61 -6.94 2.24
N LEU A 9 -5.73 -6.70 1.56
CA LEU A 9 -5.76 -6.06 0.24
C LEU A 9 -6.17 -4.59 0.39
N LEU A 10 -5.29 -3.67 0.03
CA LEU A 10 -5.56 -2.24 0.00
C LEU A 10 -5.94 -1.84 -1.43
N MET A 11 -7.25 -1.80 -1.69
CA MET A 11 -7.82 -1.38 -2.98
C MET A 11 -8.56 -0.06 -2.86
N GLY A 12 -8.74 0.60 -4.00
CA GLY A 12 -9.43 1.88 -4.11
C GLY A 12 -8.88 2.73 -5.25
N LYS A 13 -9.65 3.72 -5.68
CA LYS A 13 -9.29 4.63 -6.78
C LYS A 13 -7.92 5.29 -6.55
N SER A 14 -7.24 5.65 -7.63
CA SER A 14 -6.03 6.47 -7.54
C SER A 14 -6.27 7.75 -6.72
N GLY A 15 -5.26 8.16 -5.95
CA GLY A 15 -5.35 9.31 -5.05
C GLY A 15 -6.14 9.09 -3.75
N SER A 16 -6.76 7.93 -3.51
CA SER A 16 -7.51 7.68 -2.27
C SER A 16 -6.65 7.55 -1.00
N GLY A 17 -5.31 7.58 -1.12
CA GLY A 17 -4.38 7.57 0.01
C GLY A 17 -4.01 6.18 0.55
N LYS A 18 -4.15 5.12 -0.23
CA LYS A 18 -3.83 3.73 0.16
C LYS A 18 -2.38 3.58 0.64
N THR A 19 -1.44 4.02 -0.19
CA THR A 19 0.00 4.01 0.07
C THR A 19 0.36 4.93 1.23
N SER A 20 -0.32 6.08 1.35
CA SER A 20 -0.16 7.00 2.47
C SER A 20 -0.55 6.34 3.80
N MET A 21 -1.69 5.65 3.84
CA MET A 21 -2.14 4.89 5.01
C MET A 21 -1.13 3.79 5.39
N ARG A 22 -0.69 2.98 4.42
CA ARG A 22 0.32 1.95 4.65
C ARG A 22 1.60 2.54 5.26
N SER A 23 2.07 3.65 4.70
CA SER A 23 3.34 4.26 5.09
C SER A 23 3.28 4.91 6.46
N ILE A 24 2.15 5.55 6.82
CA ILE A 24 1.95 6.14 8.15
C ILE A 24 1.92 5.06 9.22
N ILE A 25 1.13 4.01 9.01
CA ILE A 25 0.87 3.00 10.04
C ILE A 25 2.05 2.03 10.20
N PHE A 26 2.69 1.64 9.08
CA PHE A 26 3.64 0.52 9.07
C PHE A 26 5.07 0.89 8.65
N ALA A 27 5.32 2.13 8.22
CA ALA A 27 6.65 2.58 7.79
C ALA A 27 7.11 3.87 8.49
N ASN A 28 6.42 4.31 9.54
CA ASN A 28 6.74 5.50 10.35
C ASN A 28 6.80 6.82 9.55
N TYR A 29 6.00 6.95 8.49
CA TYR A 29 5.88 8.22 7.78
C TYR A 29 5.04 9.21 8.59
N ILE A 30 5.49 10.46 8.66
CA ILE A 30 4.61 11.55 9.08
C ILE A 30 3.67 11.93 7.94
N ALA A 31 2.46 12.42 8.27
CA ALA A 31 1.45 12.76 7.28
C ALA A 31 1.96 13.72 6.20
N ARG A 32 2.84 14.67 6.56
CA ARG A 32 3.45 15.62 5.62
C ARG A 32 4.28 14.93 4.53
N ASP A 33 5.01 13.88 4.87
CA ASP A 33 5.92 13.18 3.95
C ASP A 33 5.17 12.34 2.93
N THR A 34 3.92 11.96 3.22
CA THR A 34 3.08 11.21 2.28
C THR A 34 2.82 11.93 0.97
N ARG A 35 2.97 13.26 0.93
CA ARG A 35 2.87 14.06 -0.31
C ARG A 35 3.96 13.74 -1.34
N ARG A 36 5.06 13.13 -0.90
CA ARG A 36 6.19 12.73 -1.75
C ARG A 36 6.02 11.32 -2.31
N LEU A 37 5.01 10.58 -1.86
CA LEU A 37 4.72 9.23 -2.35
C LEU A 37 4.16 9.33 -3.78
N GLY A 38 4.77 8.57 -4.68
CA GLY A 38 4.30 8.44 -6.06
C GLY A 38 3.07 7.52 -6.16
N ALA A 39 2.51 7.44 -7.35
CA ALA A 39 1.48 6.45 -7.66
C ALA A 39 2.04 5.03 -7.53
N THR A 40 1.29 4.15 -6.87
CA THR A 40 1.58 2.71 -6.86
C THR A 40 1.31 2.12 -8.24
N ILE A 41 2.33 1.48 -8.83
CA ILE A 41 2.22 0.76 -10.10
C ILE A 41 1.88 -0.70 -9.78
N ASP A 42 0.83 -1.21 -10.43
CA ASP A 42 0.36 -2.60 -10.28
C ASP A 42 0.09 -3.01 -8.82
N VAL A 43 0.98 -3.74 -8.14
CA VAL A 43 0.81 -4.13 -6.74
C VAL A 43 2.13 -4.01 -5.98
N GLU A 44 2.11 -3.27 -4.87
CA GLU A 44 3.22 -3.18 -3.92
C GLU A 44 2.95 -4.07 -2.70
N HIS A 45 3.90 -4.96 -2.40
CA HIS A 45 3.79 -5.92 -1.29
C HIS A 45 4.56 -5.43 -0.06
N SER A 46 4.00 -5.62 1.13
CA SER A 46 4.69 -5.36 2.39
C SER A 46 4.36 -6.42 3.43
N HIS A 47 5.40 -6.97 4.07
CA HIS A 47 5.26 -7.98 5.10
C HIS A 47 5.60 -7.37 6.46
N VAL A 48 4.63 -7.35 7.37
CA VAL A 48 4.78 -6.68 8.67
C VAL A 48 4.41 -7.65 9.78
N ARG A 49 5.30 -7.79 10.78
CA ARG A 49 4.96 -8.48 12.02
C ARG A 49 4.13 -7.55 12.88
N PHE A 50 2.91 -7.98 13.21
CA PHE A 50 1.97 -7.25 14.03
C PHE A 50 1.68 -8.05 15.29
N LEU A 51 1.75 -7.39 16.46
CA LEU A 51 1.49 -8.00 17.77
C LEU A 51 2.27 -9.30 18.06
N GLY A 52 3.45 -9.48 17.44
CA GLY A 52 4.41 -10.56 17.72
C GLY A 52 4.12 -11.91 17.07
N ASN A 53 2.86 -12.33 16.96
CA ASN A 53 2.46 -13.65 16.44
C ASN A 53 1.64 -13.59 15.13
N LEU A 54 1.33 -12.41 14.62
CA LEU A 54 0.62 -12.21 13.37
C LEU A 54 1.56 -11.60 12.32
N VAL A 55 1.55 -12.16 11.12
CA VAL A 55 2.18 -11.56 9.94
C VAL A 55 1.07 -11.02 9.06
N LEU A 56 1.13 -9.71 8.80
CA LEU A 56 0.28 -9.04 7.82
C LEU A 56 1.02 -8.99 6.49
N ASN A 57 0.40 -9.56 5.45
CA ASN A 57 0.84 -9.43 4.06
C ASN A 57 -0.05 -8.38 3.41
N LEU A 58 0.44 -7.15 3.37
CA LEU A 58 -0.24 -5.99 2.80
C LEU A 58 0.01 -5.96 1.29
N TRP A 59 -1.07 -5.88 0.52
CA TRP A 59 -1.06 -5.80 -0.93
C TRP A 59 -1.68 -4.46 -1.32
N ASP A 60 -0.85 -3.46 -1.57
CA ASP A 60 -1.30 -2.14 -2.04
C ASP A 60 -1.43 -2.15 -3.54
N CYS A 61 -2.67 -2.17 -4.02
CA CYS A 61 -2.95 -2.19 -5.44
C CYS A 61 -2.93 -0.76 -5.99
N GLY A 62 -2.24 -0.56 -7.11
CA GLY A 62 -2.35 0.61 -7.94
C GLY A 62 -3.81 0.90 -8.28
N GLY A 63 -4.23 2.14 -8.02
CA GLY A 63 -5.60 2.59 -8.32
C GLY A 63 -5.72 3.28 -9.67
N ASP A 64 -4.63 3.38 -10.42
CA ASP A 64 -4.58 4.01 -11.72
C ASP A 64 -5.01 3.01 -12.78
N THR A 65 -6.23 3.20 -13.28
CA THR A 65 -6.64 2.66 -14.59
C THR A 65 -5.96 3.39 -15.76
N PHE A 66 -5.18 4.45 -15.47
CA PHE A 66 -4.78 5.52 -16.38
C PHE A 66 -3.33 5.48 -16.86
N LEU A 67 -2.51 4.49 -16.47
CA LEU A 67 -1.16 4.33 -17.04
C LEU A 67 -1.17 3.94 -18.55
N PHE A 68 -2.35 3.82 -19.17
CA PHE A 68 -2.49 3.61 -20.62
C PHE A 68 -3.04 4.82 -21.42
N SER A 69 -3.53 5.89 -20.80
CA SER A 69 -4.17 7.01 -21.54
C SER A 69 -3.26 8.22 -21.80
N SER A 70 -2.02 8.22 -21.31
CA SER A 70 -0.98 9.16 -21.79
C SER A 70 -0.14 8.61 -22.95
N LEU A 71 -0.49 7.43 -23.49
CA LEU A 71 0.04 6.92 -24.77
C LEU A 71 -0.97 7.08 -25.92
N THR A 72 -1.84 8.08 -25.85
CA THR A 72 -2.56 8.64 -27.01
C THR A 72 -2.12 10.09 -27.19
N VAL A 73 -0.89 10.24 -27.67
CA VAL A 73 -0.49 11.32 -28.58
C VAL A 73 -0.41 10.74 -29.97
#